data_AF-A0A3L7V2A5-F1
#
_entry.id   AF-A0A3L7V2A5-F1
#
_cell.length_a   1.000
_cell.length_b   1.000
_cell.length_c   1.000
_cell.angle_alpha   90.00
_cell.angle_beta   90.00
_cell.angle_gamma   90.00
#
_symmetry.space_group_name_H-M   'P 1'
#
loop_
_entity.id
_entity.type
_entity.pdbx_description
1 polymer ?
#
loop_
_entity_poly.entity_id
_entity_poly.type
_entity_poly.pdbx_seq_one_letter_code
_entity_poly.pdbx_strand_id
1 'polypeptide(L)'
;MKLIQRLALLVLLGAMSTACSGCYVFSSAIVTAGTFCKFWVVTPPIPVSAYWQQQIEDTYWEEERYTKVPILDPVEGENAPLFCLDPPSSDEIMRSLPDSAEGGLAFVAETFRNNVRIVVEPIVDRVDECRFYPLAGPARLHHCHYKCTVYYDKTIRSTWPIPFTHDDETTEVMYIDHDHLIRCSGPDAP
;
A
#
# COMPACT_ATOMS: atom_id res chain seq x y z
N MET A 1 21.08 46.15 9.78
CA MET A 1 20.27 46.38 11.01
C MET A 1 19.01 47.19 10.74
N LYS A 2 19.07 48.37 10.11
CA LYS A 2 17.87 49.21 9.84
C LYS A 2 16.79 48.56 8.95
N LEU A 3 17.18 47.69 8.02
CA LEU A 3 16.24 46.98 7.14
C LEU A 3 15.44 45.91 7.90
N ILE A 4 16.10 45.17 8.80
CA ILE A 4 15.49 44.15 9.67
C ILE A 4 14.54 44.82 10.66
N GLN A 5 14.92 45.98 11.22
CA GLN A 5 14.03 46.76 12.09
C GLN A 5 12.78 47.25 11.35
N ARG A 6 12.90 47.69 10.10
CA ARG A 6 11.75 48.13 9.27
C ARG A 6 10.84 46.95 8.89
N LEU A 7 11.41 45.80 8.54
CA LEU A 7 10.65 44.58 8.26
C LEU A 7 9.93 44.07 9.51
N ALA A 8 10.59 44.05 10.66
CA ALA A 8 9.96 43.68 11.93
C ALA A 8 8.81 44.62 12.28
N LEU A 9 8.98 45.93 12.08
CA LEU A 9 7.93 46.92 12.34
C LEU A 9 6.73 46.73 11.39
N LEU A 10 6.97 46.42 10.10
CA LEU A 10 5.92 46.14 9.13
C LEU A 10 5.14 44.85 9.43
N VAL A 11 5.83 43.78 9.84
CA VAL A 11 5.17 42.53 10.26
C VAL A 11 4.32 42.76 11.51
N LEU A 12 4.80 43.54 12.46
CA LEU A 12 4.08 43.84 13.71
C LEU A 12 2.85 44.73 13.44
N LEU A 13 2.96 45.72 12.56
CA LEU A 13 1.83 46.56 12.12
C LEU A 13 0.79 45.75 11.32
N GLY A 14 1.22 44.80 10.49
CA GLY A 14 0.33 43.88 9.75
C GLY A 14 -0.39 42.89 10.68
N ALA A 15 0.28 42.40 11.72
CA ALA A 15 -0.34 41.53 12.73
C ALA A 15 -1.37 42.28 13.58
N MET A 16 -1.11 43.55 13.92
CA MET A 16 -2.06 44.36 14.69
C MET A 16 -3.28 44.78 13.86
N SER A 17 -3.12 45.10 12.57
CA SER A 17 -4.24 45.48 11.71
C SER A 17 -5.16 44.29 11.37
N THR A 18 -4.60 43.08 11.26
CA THR A 18 -5.39 41.84 11.07
C THR A 18 -6.16 41.45 12.34
N ALA A 19 -5.63 41.69 13.54
CA ALA A 19 -6.34 41.46 14.80
C ALA A 19 -7.52 42.42 15.03
N CYS A 20 -7.39 43.69 14.63
CA CYS A 20 -8.41 44.71 14.86
C CYS A 20 -9.48 44.79 13.75
N SER A 21 -9.23 44.26 12.56
CA SER A 21 -10.13 44.42 11.39
C SER A 21 -11.34 43.50 11.40
N GLY A 22 -11.56 42.68 12.44
CA GLY A 22 -12.70 41.75 12.52
C GLY A 22 -12.74 40.75 11.36
N CYS A 23 -11.62 40.56 10.66
CA CYS A 23 -11.51 39.72 9.49
C CYS A 23 -11.45 38.26 9.97
N TYR A 24 -12.63 37.68 10.21
CA TYR A 24 -12.80 36.32 10.71
C TYR A 24 -12.17 35.27 9.80
N VAL A 25 -11.79 35.57 8.55
CA VAL A 25 -11.23 34.57 7.63
C VAL A 25 -10.01 33.87 8.20
N PHE A 26 -9.08 34.55 8.87
CA PHE A 26 -7.88 33.91 9.45
C PHE A 26 -8.11 33.32 10.85
N SER A 27 -8.81 34.03 11.73
CA SER A 27 -9.08 33.53 13.09
C SER A 27 -10.10 32.38 13.07
N SER A 28 -11.16 32.50 12.26
CA SER A 28 -12.12 31.41 12.06
C SER A 28 -11.50 30.26 11.28
N ALA A 29 -10.66 30.48 10.26
CA ALA A 29 -10.02 29.37 9.54
C ALA A 29 -9.17 28.49 10.46
N ILE A 30 -8.41 29.09 11.39
CA ILE A 30 -7.60 28.34 12.35
C ILE A 30 -8.49 27.59 13.36
N VAL A 31 -9.56 28.23 13.83
CA VAL A 31 -10.52 27.59 14.76
C VAL A 31 -11.33 26.50 14.07
N THR A 32 -11.79 26.70 12.83
CA THR A 32 -12.48 25.69 12.04
C THR A 32 -11.51 24.58 11.65
N ALA A 33 -10.27 24.88 11.28
CA ALA A 33 -9.25 23.85 11.04
C ALA A 33 -9.01 23.03 12.31
N GLY A 34 -8.86 23.67 13.47
CA GLY A 34 -8.76 22.96 14.76
C GLY A 34 -10.01 22.15 15.12
N THR A 35 -11.20 22.60 14.72
CA THR A 35 -12.47 21.90 14.94
C THR A 35 -12.63 20.71 13.99
N PHE A 36 -12.28 20.86 12.71
CA PHE A 36 -12.21 19.78 11.73
C PHE A 36 -11.16 18.74 12.13
N CYS A 37 -9.98 19.17 12.55
CA CYS A 37 -8.95 18.29 13.11
C CYS A 37 -9.48 17.49 14.31
N LYS A 38 -10.23 18.11 15.23
CA LYS A 38 -10.88 17.38 16.34
C LYS A 38 -11.97 16.41 15.86
N PHE A 39 -12.75 16.79 14.86
CA PHE A 39 -13.81 15.93 14.31
C PHE A 39 -13.24 14.67 13.65
N TRP A 40 -12.12 14.80 12.94
CA TRP A 40 -11.43 13.68 12.29
C TRP A 40 -10.38 12.99 13.19
N VAL A 41 -10.24 13.41 14.46
CA VAL A 41 -9.23 12.90 15.40
C VAL A 41 -7.79 13.02 14.86
N VAL A 42 -7.52 14.09 14.10
CA VAL A 42 -6.22 14.37 13.49
C VAL A 42 -5.56 15.56 14.20
N THR A 43 -4.24 15.52 14.39
CA THR A 43 -3.45 16.63 14.96
C THR A 43 -3.18 17.71 13.90
N PRO A 44 -3.40 19.01 14.17
CA PRO A 44 -3.01 20.08 13.25
C PRO A 44 -1.49 20.35 13.33
N PRO A 45 -0.75 20.56 12.21
CA PRO A 45 -1.03 20.28 10.79
C PRO A 45 -0.22 19.07 10.29
N ILE A 46 -0.87 18.00 9.82
CA ILE A 46 -0.16 16.97 9.04
C ILE A 46 0.09 17.54 7.64
N PRO A 47 1.35 17.70 7.19
CA PRO A 47 1.68 18.32 5.91
C PRO A 47 1.38 17.42 4.69
N VAL A 48 0.71 16.29 4.91
CA VAL A 48 0.48 15.23 3.93
C VAL A 48 -1.03 15.04 3.80
N SER A 49 -1.56 15.14 2.58
CA SER A 49 -2.99 14.88 2.33
C SER A 49 -3.31 13.40 2.59
N ALA A 50 -4.56 13.07 2.94
CA ALA A 50 -5.01 11.69 3.16
C ALA A 50 -4.64 10.73 2.01
N TYR A 51 -4.67 11.20 0.75
CA TYR A 51 -4.23 10.41 -0.41
C TYR A 51 -2.76 9.99 -0.32
N TRP A 52 -1.86 10.96 -0.12
CA TRP A 52 -0.43 10.70 0.06
C TRP A 52 -0.12 9.88 1.31
N GLN A 53 -0.90 10.04 2.39
CA GLN A 53 -0.75 9.23 3.59
C GLN A 53 -1.11 7.77 3.29
N GLN A 54 -2.24 7.52 2.63
CA GLN A 54 -2.68 6.19 2.24
C GLN A 54 -1.63 5.50 1.38
N GLN A 55 -1.08 6.18 0.38
CA GLN A 55 -0.01 5.63 -0.46
C GLN A 55 1.21 5.20 0.35
N ILE A 56 1.63 6.01 1.32
CA ILE A 56 2.77 5.68 2.19
C ILE A 56 2.45 4.44 3.03
N GLU A 57 1.25 4.38 3.62
CA GLU A 57 0.81 3.24 4.42
C GLU A 57 0.74 1.94 3.59
N ASP A 58 0.23 2.02 2.36
CA ASP A 58 0.16 0.88 1.44
C ASP A 58 1.55 0.40 1.03
N THR A 59 2.51 1.30 0.78
CA THR A 59 3.90 0.89 0.49
C THR A 59 4.54 0.13 1.65
N TYR A 60 4.35 0.58 2.89
CA TYR A 60 4.88 -0.12 4.06
C TYR A 60 4.18 -1.47 4.29
N TRP A 61 2.86 -1.52 4.07
CA TRP A 61 2.08 -2.75 4.19
C TRP A 61 2.54 -3.81 3.19
N GLU A 62 2.77 -3.41 1.93
CA GLU A 62 3.23 -4.30 0.86
C GLU A 62 4.67 -4.80 1.12
N GLU A 63 5.56 -3.90 1.56
CA GLU A 63 6.94 -4.27 1.91
C GLU A 63 6.99 -5.26 3.09
N GLU A 64 6.14 -5.08 4.10
CA GLU A 64 6.12 -5.96 5.27
C GLU A 64 5.51 -7.33 4.98
N ARG A 65 4.45 -7.40 4.17
CA ARG A 65 3.73 -8.65 3.93
C ARG A 65 4.24 -9.47 2.75
N TYR A 66 4.52 -8.84 1.62
CA TYR A 66 4.69 -9.57 0.35
C TYR A 66 6.13 -9.54 -0.15
N THR A 67 6.84 -8.43 0.04
CA THR A 67 8.22 -8.30 -0.45
C THR A 67 9.23 -9.10 0.39
N LYS A 68 8.93 -9.36 1.67
CA LYS A 68 9.84 -10.10 2.57
C LYS A 68 9.67 -11.60 2.41
N VAL A 69 10.73 -12.25 1.94
CA VAL A 69 10.81 -13.71 1.87
C VAL A 69 11.21 -14.29 3.23
N PRO A 70 10.39 -15.18 3.83
CA PRO A 70 10.75 -15.84 5.09
C PRO A 70 11.84 -16.90 4.87
N ILE A 71 12.71 -17.03 5.87
CA ILE A 71 13.67 -18.15 5.98
C ILE A 71 13.07 -19.12 6.98
N LEU A 72 12.64 -20.28 6.50
CA LEU A 72 12.06 -21.34 7.30
C LEU A 72 13.13 -22.21 7.95
N ASP A 73 12.75 -22.80 9.07
CA ASP A 73 13.54 -23.73 9.85
C ASP A 73 13.68 -25.08 9.11
N PRO A 74 14.72 -25.87 9.41
CA PRO A 74 14.86 -27.19 8.81
C PRO A 74 13.63 -28.03 9.10
N VAL A 75 13.03 -28.58 8.06
CA VAL A 75 11.85 -29.43 8.22
C VAL A 75 12.31 -30.80 8.71
N GLU A 76 12.18 -31.06 10.01
CA GLU A 76 12.51 -32.34 10.63
C GLU A 76 11.34 -33.33 10.48
N GLY A 77 11.45 -34.28 9.54
CA GLY A 77 10.53 -35.44 9.48
C GLY A 77 10.28 -36.01 8.08
N GLU A 78 10.05 -37.33 8.00
CA GLU A 78 9.66 -38.04 6.76
C GLU A 78 8.31 -37.57 6.17
N ASN A 79 7.50 -36.83 6.94
CA ASN A 79 6.14 -36.40 6.57
C ASN A 79 5.99 -34.87 6.40
N ALA A 80 7.10 -34.13 6.31
CA ALA A 80 7.05 -32.73 5.94
C ALA A 80 6.43 -32.60 4.54
N PRO A 81 5.32 -31.87 4.36
CA PRO A 81 4.74 -31.68 3.04
C PRO A 81 5.77 -30.96 2.18
N LEU A 82 6.26 -31.65 1.16
CA LEU A 82 7.18 -31.11 0.16
C LEU A 82 6.45 -30.18 -0.83
N PHE A 83 5.27 -29.70 -0.44
CA PHE A 83 4.34 -28.96 -1.27
C PHE A 83 4.17 -27.56 -0.69
N CYS A 84 3.93 -26.58 -1.55
CA CYS A 84 3.65 -25.21 -1.14
C CYS A 84 2.36 -25.19 -0.29
N LEU A 85 2.49 -24.91 1.01
CA LEU A 85 1.38 -24.93 1.97
C LEU A 85 0.47 -23.71 1.86
N ASP A 86 1.04 -22.57 1.47
CA ASP A 86 0.36 -21.28 1.50
C ASP A 86 0.12 -20.80 0.05
N PRO A 87 -1.11 -20.90 -0.46
CA PRO A 87 -1.49 -20.23 -1.70
C PRO A 87 -1.57 -18.71 -1.49
N PRO A 88 -1.42 -17.91 -2.56
CA PRO A 88 -1.52 -16.46 -2.50
C PRO A 88 -2.84 -16.01 -1.88
N SER A 89 -2.75 -15.03 -0.98
CA SER A 89 -3.95 -14.44 -0.37
C SER A 89 -4.76 -13.67 -1.40
N SER A 90 -6.07 -13.62 -1.26
CA SER A 90 -6.92 -12.81 -2.14
C SER A 90 -6.54 -11.32 -2.12
N ASP A 91 -6.05 -10.80 -0.99
CA ASP A 91 -5.55 -9.42 -0.87
C ASP A 91 -4.30 -9.17 -1.73
N GLU A 92 -3.37 -10.14 -1.72
CA GLU A 92 -2.15 -10.12 -2.52
C GLU A 92 -2.46 -10.14 -4.02
N ILE A 93 -3.40 -10.99 -4.40
CA ILE A 93 -3.88 -11.07 -5.78
C ILE A 93 -4.57 -9.76 -6.19
N MET A 94 -5.29 -9.09 -5.31
CA MET A 94 -5.93 -7.83 -5.68
C MET A 94 -4.95 -6.65 -5.81
N ARG A 95 -3.91 -6.62 -4.98
CA ARG A 95 -2.87 -5.58 -5.02
C ARG A 95 -1.87 -5.74 -6.17
N SER A 96 -1.59 -6.98 -6.56
CA SER A 96 -0.68 -7.25 -7.69
C SER A 96 -1.26 -6.93 -9.06
N LEU A 97 -2.57 -6.60 -9.15
CA LEU A 97 -3.19 -6.20 -10.41
C LEU A 97 -2.55 -4.91 -10.95
N PRO A 98 -2.25 -4.83 -12.26
CA PRO A 98 -1.50 -3.71 -12.83
C PRO A 98 -2.26 -2.38 -12.78
N ASP A 99 -3.60 -2.45 -12.74
CA ASP A 99 -4.45 -1.28 -12.55
C ASP A 99 -4.78 -1.09 -11.06
N SER A 100 -4.52 0.10 -10.53
CA SER A 100 -4.97 0.45 -9.18
C SER A 100 -6.46 0.82 -9.22
N ALA A 101 -7.28 0.02 -8.54
CA ALA A 101 -8.68 0.35 -8.28
C ALA A 101 -8.83 1.44 -7.21
N GLU A 102 -7.72 1.87 -6.60
CA GLU A 102 -7.68 2.79 -5.45
C GLU A 102 -8.21 4.20 -5.76
N GLY A 103 -8.45 4.52 -7.04
CA GLY A 103 -9.11 5.76 -7.44
C GLY A 103 -8.22 6.99 -7.23
N GLY A 104 -8.45 8.01 -8.05
CA GLY A 104 -7.76 9.29 -7.89
C GLY A 104 -8.38 10.14 -6.78
N LEU A 105 -8.36 11.46 -6.96
CA LEU A 105 -9.23 12.32 -6.14
C LEU A 105 -10.68 11.86 -6.27
N ALA A 106 -11.33 11.65 -5.13
CA ALA A 106 -12.74 11.34 -5.05
C ALA A 106 -13.56 12.29 -5.94
N PHE A 107 -14.54 11.74 -6.65
CA PHE A 107 -15.42 12.42 -7.61
C PHE A 107 -14.78 12.85 -8.95
N VAL A 108 -13.47 12.69 -9.17
CA VAL A 108 -12.82 13.09 -10.44
C VAL A 108 -12.72 11.90 -11.40
N ALA A 109 -12.06 10.83 -10.97
CA ALA A 109 -11.89 9.60 -11.72
C ALA A 109 -11.81 8.43 -10.74
N GLU A 110 -12.79 7.54 -10.84
CA GLU A 110 -12.98 6.39 -9.96
C GLU A 110 -13.06 5.13 -10.82
N THR A 111 -12.33 4.09 -10.41
CA THR A 111 -12.37 2.78 -11.05
C THR A 111 -12.90 1.79 -10.03
N PHE A 112 -14.01 1.14 -10.36
CA PHE A 112 -14.59 0.09 -9.53
C PHE A 112 -14.35 -1.27 -10.15
N ARG A 113 -14.11 -2.27 -9.30
CA ARG A 113 -14.10 -3.69 -9.67
C ARG A 113 -15.26 -4.38 -8.97
N ASN A 114 -16.21 -4.88 -9.74
CA ASN A 114 -17.39 -5.57 -9.23
C ASN A 114 -17.31 -7.07 -9.56
N ASN A 115 -18.02 -7.88 -8.77
CA ASN A 115 -18.19 -9.33 -9.02
C ASN A 115 -16.87 -10.11 -9.19
N VAL A 116 -15.84 -9.76 -8.42
CA VAL A 116 -14.52 -10.38 -8.52
C VAL A 116 -14.59 -11.89 -8.23
N ARG A 117 -14.06 -12.70 -9.14
CA ARG A 117 -13.87 -14.15 -9.00
C ARG A 117 -12.42 -14.48 -9.25
N ILE A 118 -11.79 -15.16 -8.30
CA ILE A 118 -10.37 -15.49 -8.34
C ILE A 118 -10.24 -17.01 -8.45
N VAL A 119 -9.45 -17.46 -9.41
CA VAL A 119 -9.05 -18.86 -9.58
C VAL A 119 -7.54 -18.95 -9.42
N VAL A 120 -7.07 -19.71 -8.45
CA VAL A 120 -5.64 -19.90 -8.15
C VAL A 120 -5.24 -21.32 -8.55
N GLU A 121 -4.23 -21.41 -9.41
CA GLU A 121 -3.69 -22.67 -9.94
C GLU A 121 -2.19 -22.76 -9.61
N PRO A 122 -1.70 -23.79 -8.90
CA PRO A 122 -0.26 -24.01 -8.75
C PRO A 122 0.32 -24.53 -10.06
N ILE A 123 1.39 -23.90 -10.56
CA ILE A 123 2.10 -24.32 -11.79
C ILE A 123 3.37 -25.09 -11.44
N VAL A 124 4.14 -24.58 -10.50
CA VAL A 124 5.44 -25.14 -10.14
C VAL A 124 5.52 -25.25 -8.64
N ASP A 125 5.91 -26.45 -8.21
CA ASP A 125 6.19 -26.79 -6.83
C ASP A 125 7.42 -27.70 -6.85
N ARG A 126 8.60 -27.13 -6.54
CA ARG A 126 9.86 -27.86 -6.56
C ARG A 126 10.86 -27.32 -5.54
N VAL A 127 11.51 -28.23 -4.82
CA VAL A 127 12.60 -27.92 -3.89
C VAL A 127 13.95 -28.15 -4.56
N ASP A 128 14.79 -27.12 -4.55
CA ASP A 128 16.16 -27.21 -5.04
C ASP A 128 17.09 -27.99 -4.08
N GLU A 129 18.26 -28.37 -4.60
CA GLU A 129 19.36 -28.89 -3.79
C GLU A 129 19.88 -27.83 -2.80
N CYS A 130 20.52 -28.31 -1.73
CA CYS A 130 21.08 -27.41 -0.72
C CYS A 130 22.24 -26.58 -1.30
N ARG A 131 22.11 -25.26 -1.26
CA ARG A 131 23.15 -24.31 -1.69
C ARG A 131 23.51 -23.36 -0.56
N PHE A 132 24.70 -22.77 -0.65
CA PHE A 132 25.17 -21.79 0.32
C PHE A 132 24.71 -20.38 -0.07
N TYR A 133 23.87 -19.77 0.76
CA TYR A 133 23.41 -18.39 0.64
C TYR A 133 24.13 -17.52 1.69
N PRO A 134 24.76 -16.38 1.31
CA PRO A 134 25.59 -15.60 2.24
C PRO A 134 24.89 -15.12 3.54
N LEU A 135 23.59 -14.83 3.49
CA LEU A 135 22.82 -14.32 4.63
C LEU A 135 22.05 -15.42 5.40
N ALA A 136 21.70 -16.53 4.74
CA ALA A 136 20.88 -17.60 5.32
C ALA A 136 21.68 -18.86 5.70
N GLY A 137 22.91 -19.00 5.19
CA GLY A 137 23.73 -20.20 5.35
C GLY A 137 23.35 -21.31 4.34
N PRO A 138 23.53 -22.60 4.70
CA PRO A 138 23.11 -23.71 3.86
C PRO A 138 21.58 -23.80 3.84
N ALA A 139 20.96 -23.47 2.72
CA ALA A 139 19.50 -23.50 2.53
C ALA A 139 19.11 -24.10 1.17
N ARG A 140 17.89 -24.65 1.10
CA ARG A 140 17.20 -25.09 -0.11
C ARG A 140 16.22 -24.00 -0.52
N LEU A 141 16.18 -23.68 -1.80
CA LEU A 141 15.15 -22.79 -2.34
C LEU A 141 13.94 -23.61 -2.74
N HIS A 142 12.78 -23.26 -2.19
CA HIS A 142 11.51 -23.84 -2.59
C HIS A 142 10.84 -22.87 -3.57
N HIS A 143 10.67 -23.31 -4.81
CA HIS A 143 10.01 -22.53 -5.86
C HIS A 143 8.53 -22.85 -5.87
N CYS A 144 7.71 -21.82 -5.63
CA CYS A 144 6.26 -21.91 -5.59
C CYS A 144 5.68 -20.89 -6.56
N HIS A 145 5.31 -21.33 -7.76
CA HIS A 145 4.72 -20.44 -8.77
C HIS A 145 3.23 -20.71 -8.90
N TYR A 146 2.44 -19.65 -8.69
CA TYR A 146 1.00 -19.67 -8.83
C TYR A 146 0.57 -18.84 -10.03
N LYS A 147 -0.39 -19.37 -10.78
CA LYS A 147 -1.15 -18.59 -11.74
C LYS A 147 -2.51 -18.27 -11.15
N CYS A 148 -2.76 -16.99 -11.02
CA CYS A 148 -4.02 -16.45 -10.54
C CYS A 148 -4.76 -15.86 -11.74
N THR A 149 -5.97 -16.34 -11.99
CA THR A 149 -6.86 -15.75 -13.00
C THR A 149 -8.00 -15.03 -12.28
N VAL A 150 -8.08 -13.72 -12.48
CA VAL A 150 -9.08 -12.85 -11.88
C VAL A 150 -10.08 -12.45 -12.95
N TYR A 151 -11.35 -12.76 -12.72
CA TYR A 151 -12.47 -12.32 -13.53
C TYR A 151 -13.20 -11.21 -12.78
N TYR A 152 -13.40 -10.06 -13.40
CA TYR A 152 -14.11 -8.95 -12.76
C TYR A 152 -14.77 -8.01 -13.77
N ASP A 153 -15.84 -7.36 -13.32
CA ASP A 153 -16.51 -6.31 -14.07
C ASP A 153 -15.87 -4.96 -13.71
N LYS A 154 -15.21 -4.32 -14.67
CA LYS A 154 -14.51 -3.05 -14.49
C LYS A 154 -15.41 -1.89 -14.88
N THR A 155 -15.74 -1.03 -13.92
CA THR A 155 -16.52 0.20 -14.14
C THR A 155 -15.61 1.40 -13.94
N ILE A 156 -15.24 2.07 -15.03
CA ILE A 156 -14.48 3.33 -15.00
C ILE A 156 -15.47 4.48 -15.08
N ARG A 157 -15.48 5.35 -14.07
CA ARG A 157 -16.29 6.57 -14.02
C ARG A 157 -15.38 7.78 -13.92
N SER A 158 -15.55 8.71 -14.84
CA SER A 158 -14.93 10.03 -14.73
C SER A 158 -16.01 11.09 -14.83
N THR A 159 -15.98 12.06 -13.91
CA THR A 159 -16.97 13.15 -13.88
C THR A 159 -16.42 14.43 -14.55
N TRP A 160 -15.10 14.52 -14.76
CA TRP A 160 -14.41 15.70 -15.26
C TRP A 160 -13.26 15.31 -16.21
N PRO A 161 -13.01 16.02 -17.32
CA PRO A 161 -13.68 17.24 -17.81
C PRO A 161 -14.99 16.98 -18.57
N ILE A 162 -15.21 15.75 -19.01
CA ILE A 162 -16.44 15.30 -19.67
C ILE A 162 -16.90 14.03 -18.95
N PRO A 163 -18.14 13.97 -18.44
CA PRO A 163 -18.61 12.80 -17.73
C PRO A 163 -18.69 11.60 -18.67
N PHE A 164 -18.01 10.51 -18.33
CA PHE A 164 -18.13 9.24 -19.02
C PHE A 164 -18.18 8.09 -18.02
N THR A 165 -18.88 7.03 -18.41
CA THR A 165 -18.91 5.76 -17.68
C THR A 165 -18.69 4.66 -18.69
N HIS A 166 -17.76 3.77 -18.39
CA HIS A 166 -17.43 2.62 -19.21
C HIS A 166 -17.41 1.38 -18.34
N ASP A 167 -18.20 0.38 -18.72
CA ASP A 167 -18.28 -0.93 -18.08
C ASP A 167 -17.70 -1.97 -19.04
N ASP A 168 -16.78 -2.79 -18.55
CA ASP A 168 -16.09 -3.83 -19.31
C ASP A 168 -15.91 -5.12 -18.49
N GLU A 169 -16.09 -6.28 -19.14
CA GLU A 169 -15.88 -7.60 -18.52
C GLU A 169 -14.44 -8.02 -18.77
N THR A 170 -13.59 -7.85 -17.75
CA THR A 170 -12.14 -8.04 -17.89
C THR A 170 -11.68 -9.32 -17.20
N THR A 171 -10.74 -10.02 -17.86
CA THR A 171 -10.04 -11.17 -17.28
C THR A 171 -8.55 -10.87 -17.25
N GLU A 172 -7.95 -10.93 -16.07
CA GLU A 172 -6.52 -10.70 -15.88
C GLU A 172 -5.85 -11.95 -15.33
N VAL A 173 -4.71 -12.32 -15.91
CA VAL A 173 -3.91 -13.47 -15.48
C VAL A 173 -2.62 -12.94 -14.91
N MET A 174 -2.30 -13.38 -13.69
CA MET A 174 -1.12 -12.96 -12.95
C MET A 174 -0.34 -14.17 -12.48
N TYR A 175 0.98 -14.02 -12.47
CA TYR A 175 1.90 -15.01 -11.94
C TYR A 175 2.49 -14.44 -10.66
N ILE A 176 2.31 -15.17 -9.57
CA ILE A 176 2.79 -14.78 -8.23
C ILE A 176 3.72 -15.88 -7.74
N ASP A 177 4.86 -15.45 -7.22
CA ASP A 177 5.96 -16.32 -6.79
C ASP A 177 6.06 -16.25 -5.26
N HIS A 178 5.84 -17.39 -4.61
CA HIS A 178 5.97 -17.57 -3.16
C HIS A 178 7.24 -18.34 -2.82
N ASP A 179 8.35 -17.88 -3.37
CA ASP A 179 9.65 -18.50 -3.15
C ASP A 179 10.11 -18.27 -1.71
N HIS A 180 10.56 -19.34 -1.05
CA HIS A 180 11.12 -19.24 0.29
C HIS A 180 12.31 -20.16 0.48
N LEU A 181 13.17 -19.77 1.43
CA LEU A 181 14.37 -20.53 1.77
C LEU A 181 14.09 -21.43 2.96
N ILE A 182 14.44 -22.71 2.84
CA ILE A 182 14.37 -23.69 3.91
C ILE A 182 15.80 -24.01 4.34
N ARG A 183 16.15 -23.79 5.61
CA ARG A 183 17.50 -24.12 6.10
C ARG A 183 17.75 -25.63 6.01
N CYS A 184 18.91 -26.04 5.51
CA CYS A 184 19.27 -27.47 5.40
C CYS A 184 19.76 -28.05 6.73
N SER A 185 20.34 -27.21 7.57
CA SER A 185 20.91 -27.59 8.87
C SER A 185 21.04 -26.35 9.75
N GLY A 186 20.61 -26.42 10.99
CA GLY A 186 20.79 -25.39 12.01
C GLY A 186 20.34 -25.91 13.37
N PRO A 187 20.78 -25.29 14.50
CA PRO A 187 20.21 -25.61 15.80
C PRO A 187 18.70 -25.28 15.80
N ASP A 188 17.91 -26.12 16.45
CA ASP A 188 16.47 -25.88 16.66
C ASP A 188 16.26 -24.48 17.24
N ALA A 189 15.26 -23.76 16.72
CA ALA A 189 14.86 -22.49 17.32
C ALA A 189 14.45 -22.73 18.79
N PRO A 190 14.80 -21.82 19.72
CA PRO A 190 14.43 -21.94 21.13
C PRO A 190 12.92 -21.88 21.38
#